data_AF-A0A2E4J174-F1
#
_entry.id   AF-A0A2E4J174-F1
#
_cell.length_a   1.000
_cell.length_b   1.000
_cell.length_c   1.000
_cell.angle_alpha   90.00
_cell.angle_beta   90.00
_cell.angle_gamma   90.00
#
_symmetry.space_group_name_H-M   'P 1'
#
loop_
_entity.id
_entity.type
_entity.pdbx_description
1 polymer ?
#
loop_
_entity_poly.entity_id
_entity_poly.type
_entity_poly.pdbx_seq_one_letter_code
_entity_poly.pdbx_strand_id
1 'polypeptide(L)'
;MNSKNLTRNILIGMTLGAIVGIIINIVGPDTSGLSVLVKDIFPLVGSIFVRSLQLLVVPLVLLSLICGTSALDDVRRLGRIGFKTVAFYMATTAIAISIAISLAVIFKPGSGMQLDYETNFVAKESPPLTDVILNIFPKNPFAAMAEGNMLQVIVFAILFGLAATLVGPPGRRVIALANDLNDIVMKLVMLLLMAAPFGVFALVARTFAKEGFSAILALSQYFFLVLAALAIHAFVAYGLIFKTFTGLSVKQLYRNLRKVQIFAFSTASSNATIPINLENAEHRLGVKPAVASFTIPLGATINMDGTAIMQGVATVFIAQALGVDIGLQGYLMVVLTATLASIGTAGVPGVGLIMLAMVFQQVGLPVAAIGVIYGVDRLLDMARTAVNVTGDAVVSVIVAKSEGEFDQEVFDAKK
;
A
#
# COMPACT_ATOMS: atom_id res chain seq x y z
N MET A 1 3.14 -21.31 -9.64
CA MET A 1 2.44 -21.59 -8.36
C MET A 1 1.06 -20.93 -8.39
N ASN A 2 -0.01 -21.65 -8.08
CA ASN A 2 -1.35 -21.06 -7.91
C ASN A 2 -1.34 -20.07 -6.72
N SER A 3 -1.98 -18.90 -6.86
CA SER A 3 -2.06 -17.86 -5.80
C SER A 3 -2.64 -18.40 -4.48
N LYS A 4 -3.53 -19.40 -4.56
CA LYS A 4 -4.09 -20.11 -3.39
C LYS A 4 -3.03 -20.80 -2.53
N ASN A 5 -1.98 -21.36 -3.14
CA ASN A 5 -0.91 -22.01 -2.39
C ASN A 5 0.06 -21.00 -1.77
N LEU A 6 0.23 -19.83 -2.40
CA LEU A 6 1.17 -18.82 -1.95
C LEU A 6 0.79 -18.27 -0.56
N THR A 7 -0.49 -17.90 -0.38
CA THR A 7 -1.01 -17.40 0.90
C THR A 7 -0.79 -18.41 2.01
N ARG A 8 -1.18 -19.66 1.76
CA ARG A 8 -0.99 -20.77 2.71
C ARG A 8 0.48 -20.96 3.06
N ASN A 9 1.37 -20.94 2.08
CA ASN A 9 2.80 -21.16 2.30
C ASN A 9 3.44 -20.01 3.10
N ILE A 10 3.04 -18.76 2.86
CA ILE A 10 3.51 -17.61 3.65
C ILE A 10 3.03 -17.74 5.11
N LEU A 11 1.76 -18.09 5.34
CA LEU A 11 1.24 -18.30 6.69
C LEU A 11 1.95 -19.45 7.41
N ILE A 12 2.23 -20.56 6.71
CA ILE A 12 3.03 -21.66 7.26
C ILE A 12 4.45 -21.18 7.61
N GLY A 13 5.11 -20.44 6.71
CA GLY A 13 6.45 -19.90 6.94
C GLY A 13 6.48 -18.94 8.14
N MET A 14 5.49 -18.07 8.29
CA MET A 14 5.33 -17.20 9.46
C MET A 14 5.16 -18.02 10.74
N THR A 15 4.19 -18.94 10.78
CA THR A 15 3.89 -19.71 11.99
C THR A 15 5.08 -20.55 12.42
N LEU A 16 5.73 -21.24 11.48
CA LEU A 16 6.95 -22.01 11.76
C LEU A 16 8.09 -21.11 12.21
N GLY A 17 8.26 -19.94 11.58
CA GLY A 17 9.28 -18.96 11.96
C GLY A 17 9.07 -18.47 13.39
N ALA A 18 7.84 -18.12 13.75
CA ALA A 18 7.50 -17.69 15.10
C ALA A 18 7.76 -18.80 16.14
N ILE A 19 7.33 -20.03 15.86
CA ILE A 19 7.56 -21.18 16.76
C ILE A 19 9.07 -21.41 16.95
N VAL A 20 9.83 -21.47 15.85
CA VAL A 20 11.29 -21.68 15.90
C VAL A 20 11.98 -20.54 16.66
N GLY A 21 11.60 -19.29 16.38
CA GLY A 21 12.14 -18.12 17.07
C GLY A 21 11.88 -18.18 18.58
N ILE A 22 10.66 -18.49 19.02
CA ILE A 22 10.33 -18.60 20.46
C ILE A 22 11.12 -19.73 21.12
N ILE A 23 11.23 -20.89 20.47
CA ILE A 23 12.03 -22.01 20.99
C ILE A 23 13.49 -21.57 21.18
N ILE A 24 14.09 -20.90 20.20
CA ILE A 24 15.46 -20.39 20.29
C ILE A 24 15.60 -19.35 21.41
N ASN A 25 14.63 -18.47 21.57
CA ASN A 25 14.62 -17.47 22.64
C ASN A 25 14.62 -18.12 24.03
N ILE A 26 13.80 -19.17 24.23
CA ILE A 26 13.71 -19.92 25.50
C ILE A 26 15.00 -20.71 25.79
N VAL A 27 15.58 -21.35 24.76
CA VAL A 27 16.81 -22.17 24.90
C VAL A 27 18.05 -21.29 25.10
N GLY A 28 18.00 -20.04 24.69
CA GLY A 28 19.11 -19.10 24.75
C GLY A 28 19.74 -18.90 23.35
N PRO A 29 19.61 -17.70 22.76
CA PRO A 29 20.08 -17.43 21.39
C PRO A 29 21.62 -17.49 21.24
N ASP A 30 22.38 -17.45 22.34
CA ASP A 30 23.85 -17.51 22.35
C ASP A 30 24.42 -18.92 22.53
N THR A 31 23.58 -19.97 22.56
CA THR A 31 24.07 -21.35 22.53
C THR A 31 24.80 -21.62 21.20
N SER A 32 25.97 -22.25 21.27
CA SER A 32 26.99 -22.29 20.21
C SER A 32 26.54 -22.83 18.84
N GLY A 33 25.44 -23.59 18.77
CA GLY A 33 24.81 -24.02 17.52
C GLY A 33 23.64 -23.15 17.04
N LEU A 34 22.88 -22.54 17.96
CA LEU A 34 21.74 -21.68 17.62
C LEU A 34 22.19 -20.26 17.27
N SER A 35 23.33 -19.82 17.80
CA SER A 35 23.89 -18.50 17.52
C SER A 35 24.17 -18.29 16.03
N VAL A 36 24.67 -19.31 15.33
CA VAL A 36 24.93 -19.26 13.87
C VAL A 36 23.63 -19.10 13.08
N LEU A 37 22.55 -19.77 13.51
CA LEU A 37 21.25 -19.62 12.87
C LEU A 37 20.70 -18.20 13.02
N VAL A 38 20.77 -17.63 14.23
CA VAL A 38 20.20 -16.32 14.55
C VAL A 38 21.04 -15.16 14.03
N LYS A 39 22.38 -15.26 14.09
CA LYS A 39 23.31 -14.17 13.76
C LYS A 39 23.76 -14.19 12.30
N ASP A 40 23.77 -15.35 11.64
CA ASP A 40 24.29 -15.47 10.27
C ASP A 40 23.22 -15.91 9.26
N ILE A 41 22.58 -17.06 9.47
CA ILE A 41 21.70 -17.67 8.47
C ILE A 41 20.37 -16.90 8.30
N PHE A 42 19.64 -16.65 9.39
CA PHE A 42 18.37 -15.92 9.30
C PHE A 42 18.56 -14.49 8.75
N PRO A 43 19.57 -13.71 9.20
CA PRO A 43 19.85 -12.41 8.62
C PRO A 43 20.24 -12.48 7.14
N LEU A 44 21.02 -13.48 6.72
CA LEU A 44 21.40 -13.65 5.32
C LEU A 44 20.17 -13.87 4.44
N VAL A 45 19.35 -14.87 4.77
CA VAL A 45 18.13 -15.21 4.00
C VAL A 45 17.14 -14.03 4.02
N GLY A 46 16.92 -13.43 5.18
CA GLY A 46 16.04 -12.27 5.34
C GLY A 46 16.53 -11.07 4.54
N SER A 47 17.83 -10.78 4.57
CA SER A 47 18.42 -9.64 3.84
C SER A 47 18.39 -9.85 2.33
N ILE A 48 18.64 -11.06 1.83
CA ILE A 48 18.49 -11.38 0.40
C ILE A 48 17.04 -11.14 -0.04
N PHE A 49 16.07 -11.54 0.78
CA PHE A 49 14.67 -11.31 0.50
C PHE A 49 14.31 -9.82 0.50
N VAL A 50 14.73 -9.06 1.51
CA VAL A 50 14.49 -7.60 1.58
C VAL A 50 15.16 -6.87 0.41
N ARG A 51 16.41 -7.17 0.09
CA ARG A 51 17.13 -6.57 -1.05
C ARG A 51 16.44 -6.88 -2.38
N SER A 52 15.90 -8.08 -2.52
CA SER A 52 15.09 -8.45 -3.69
C SER A 52 13.81 -7.62 -3.79
N LEU A 53 13.16 -7.27 -2.67
CA LEU A 53 12.02 -6.35 -2.68
C LEU A 53 12.44 -4.93 -3.09
N GLN A 54 13.55 -4.43 -2.53
CA GLN A 54 14.10 -3.11 -2.86
C GLN A 54 14.47 -2.96 -4.34
N LEU A 55 15.00 -4.02 -4.95
CA LEU A 55 15.37 -4.06 -6.37
C LEU A 55 14.20 -3.67 -7.28
N LEU A 56 12.97 -4.04 -6.91
CA LEU A 56 11.78 -3.81 -7.73
C LEU A 56 11.20 -2.41 -7.56
N VAL A 57 11.55 -1.71 -6.48
CA VAL A 57 10.90 -0.47 -6.05
C VAL A 57 10.96 0.61 -7.14
N VAL A 58 12.17 0.99 -7.57
CA VAL A 58 12.37 2.10 -8.51
C VAL A 58 11.78 1.78 -9.90
N PRO A 59 12.06 0.61 -10.52
CA PRO A 59 11.49 0.27 -11.82
C PRO A 59 9.96 0.20 -11.79
N LEU A 60 9.39 -0.41 -10.75
CA LEU A 60 7.95 -0.55 -10.61
C LEU A 60 7.29 0.83 -10.52
N VAL A 61 7.80 1.71 -9.67
CA VAL A 61 7.20 3.04 -9.46
C VAL A 61 7.29 3.89 -10.71
N LEU A 62 8.45 3.92 -11.36
CA LEU A 62 8.64 4.67 -12.60
C LEU A 62 7.64 4.20 -13.68
N LEU A 63 7.63 2.90 -13.96
CA LEU A 63 6.82 2.33 -15.04
C LEU A 63 5.34 2.43 -14.69
N SER A 64 4.94 2.04 -13.48
CA SER A 64 3.54 2.07 -13.08
C SER A 64 2.97 3.49 -12.99
N LEU A 65 3.76 4.51 -12.63
CA LEU A 65 3.30 5.91 -12.68
C LEU A 65 3.20 6.45 -14.11
N ILE A 66 4.15 6.11 -14.99
CA ILE A 66 4.04 6.46 -16.42
C ILE A 66 2.79 5.80 -17.02
N CYS A 67 2.52 4.54 -16.70
CA CYS A 67 1.30 3.85 -17.11
C CYS A 67 0.05 4.47 -16.46
N GLY A 68 0.09 4.74 -15.16
CA GLY A 68 -1.03 5.33 -14.40
C GLY A 68 -1.39 6.74 -14.89
N THR A 69 -0.41 7.54 -15.29
CA THR A 69 -0.66 8.86 -15.90
C THR A 69 -1.17 8.77 -17.33
N SER A 70 -0.94 7.67 -18.05
CA SER A 70 -1.58 7.45 -19.35
C SER A 70 -3.08 7.15 -19.24
N ALA A 71 -3.52 6.53 -18.14
CA ALA A 71 -4.95 6.42 -17.82
C ALA A 71 -5.62 7.80 -17.59
N LEU A 72 -4.81 8.85 -17.38
CA LEU A 72 -5.29 10.23 -17.35
C LEU A 72 -5.52 10.83 -18.75
N ASP A 73 -5.08 10.20 -19.86
CA ASP A 73 -5.55 10.57 -21.20
C ASP A 73 -7.05 10.28 -21.35
N ASP A 74 -7.47 9.11 -20.88
CA ASP A 74 -8.88 8.75 -20.82
C ASP A 74 -9.63 9.71 -19.89
N VAL A 75 -9.04 10.15 -18.77
CA VAL A 75 -9.60 11.24 -17.93
C VAL A 75 -9.88 12.50 -18.74
N ARG A 76 -8.95 12.93 -19.62
CA ARG A 76 -9.17 14.13 -20.46
C ARG A 76 -10.29 13.92 -21.45
N ARG A 77 -10.46 12.70 -21.99
CA ARG A 77 -11.59 12.34 -22.86
C ARG A 77 -12.91 12.28 -22.10
N LEU A 78 -12.89 11.84 -20.84
CA LEU A 78 -14.03 11.81 -19.93
C LEU A 78 -14.30 13.17 -19.23
N GLY A 79 -13.44 14.17 -19.44
CA GLY A 79 -13.57 15.53 -18.92
C GLY A 79 -13.79 15.59 -17.41
N ARG A 80 -15.02 15.96 -17.00
CA ARG A 80 -15.39 16.18 -15.60
C ARG A 80 -15.41 14.91 -14.76
N ILE A 81 -15.86 13.78 -15.32
CA ILE A 81 -15.96 12.49 -14.62
C ILE A 81 -14.57 12.06 -14.13
N GLY A 82 -13.59 12.11 -15.02
CA GLY A 82 -12.23 11.68 -14.71
C GLY A 82 -11.55 12.58 -13.67
N PHE A 83 -11.67 13.90 -13.80
CA PHE A 83 -11.09 14.83 -12.81
C PHE A 83 -11.69 14.64 -11.42
N LYS A 84 -13.02 14.53 -11.31
CA LYS A 84 -13.69 14.27 -10.03
C LYS A 84 -13.22 12.95 -9.41
N THR A 85 -13.11 11.90 -10.21
CA THR A 85 -12.69 10.57 -9.75
C THR A 85 -11.29 10.61 -9.14
N VAL A 86 -10.32 11.16 -9.86
CA VAL A 86 -8.93 11.27 -9.38
C VAL A 86 -8.86 12.15 -8.14
N ALA A 87 -9.55 13.30 -8.13
CA ALA A 87 -9.58 14.19 -6.98
C ALA A 87 -10.15 13.50 -5.72
N PHE A 88 -11.22 12.72 -5.86
CA PHE A 88 -11.77 11.95 -4.75
C PHE A 88 -10.80 10.88 -4.26
N TYR A 89 -10.18 10.09 -5.13
CA TYR A 89 -9.20 9.08 -4.70
C TYR A 89 -8.00 9.69 -3.97
N MET A 90 -7.43 10.77 -4.51
CA MET A 90 -6.30 11.46 -3.86
C MET A 90 -6.69 12.01 -2.48
N ALA A 91 -7.90 12.58 -2.37
CA ALA A 91 -8.40 13.11 -1.11
C ALA A 91 -8.69 12.00 -0.09
N THR A 92 -9.32 10.89 -0.49
CA THR A 92 -9.62 9.78 0.41
C THR A 92 -8.35 9.10 0.89
N THR A 93 -7.36 8.91 0.02
CA THR A 93 -6.04 8.36 0.40
C THR A 93 -5.33 9.26 1.41
N ALA A 94 -5.30 10.58 1.18
CA ALA A 94 -4.70 11.53 2.11
C ALA A 94 -5.39 11.52 3.49
N ILE A 95 -6.72 11.43 3.52
CA ILE A 95 -7.49 11.28 4.75
C ILE A 95 -7.15 9.95 5.44
N ALA A 96 -7.10 8.86 4.68
CA ALA A 96 -6.83 7.51 5.17
C ALA A 96 -5.50 7.44 5.93
N ILE A 97 -4.41 7.91 5.31
CA ILE A 97 -3.09 7.90 5.94
C ILE A 97 -2.98 8.89 7.12
N SER A 98 -3.67 10.03 7.05
CA SER A 98 -3.70 10.99 8.15
C SER A 98 -4.38 10.40 9.40
N ILE A 99 -5.49 9.69 9.21
CA ILE A 99 -6.15 8.92 10.28
C ILE A 99 -5.18 7.88 10.86
N ALA A 100 -4.51 7.12 10.00
CA ALA A 100 -3.58 6.06 10.41
C ALA A 100 -2.41 6.60 11.25
N ILE A 101 -1.74 7.65 10.79
CA ILE A 101 -0.63 8.28 11.52
C ILE A 101 -1.12 8.84 12.85
N SER A 102 -2.26 9.54 12.85
CA SER A 102 -2.83 10.12 14.08
C SER A 102 -3.10 9.05 15.13
N LEU A 103 -3.74 7.95 14.74
CA LEU A 103 -3.99 6.82 15.64
C LEU A 103 -2.68 6.20 16.14
N ALA A 104 -1.69 5.98 15.27
CA ALA A 104 -0.42 5.38 15.67
C ALA A 104 0.43 6.27 16.59
N VAL A 105 0.36 7.59 16.43
CA VAL A 105 1.01 8.55 17.35
C VAL A 105 0.33 8.54 18.72
N ILE A 106 -1.00 8.41 18.78
CA ILE A 106 -1.77 8.36 20.02
C ILE A 106 -1.54 7.03 20.77
N PHE A 107 -1.71 5.90 20.09
CA PHE A 107 -1.67 4.57 20.72
C PHE A 107 -0.26 4.00 20.90
N LYS A 108 0.73 4.58 20.20
CA LYS A 108 2.16 4.24 20.32
C LYS A 108 2.47 2.73 20.27
N PRO A 109 2.03 2.01 19.22
CA PRO A 109 2.13 0.55 19.15
C PRO A 109 3.57 0.02 19.15
N GLY A 110 4.57 0.84 18.83
CA GLY A 110 5.98 0.42 18.77
C GLY A 110 6.79 0.69 20.04
N SER A 111 6.22 1.39 21.03
CA SER A 111 6.96 1.88 22.22
C SER A 111 7.50 0.78 23.16
N GLY A 112 7.08 -0.47 22.99
CA GLY A 112 7.51 -1.61 23.81
C GLY A 112 8.56 -2.52 23.15
N MET A 113 9.10 -2.16 21.99
CA MET A 113 10.09 -2.94 21.24
C MET A 113 11.39 -2.15 21.10
N GLN A 114 12.53 -2.85 21.17
CA GLN A 114 13.85 -2.25 20.96
C GLN A 114 14.52 -2.95 19.79
N LEU A 115 14.31 -2.42 18.59
CA LEU A 115 14.89 -3.00 17.39
C LEU A 115 16.34 -2.54 17.23
N ASP A 116 17.25 -3.52 17.22
CA ASP A 116 18.68 -3.29 17.04
C ASP A 116 19.03 -3.33 15.53
N TYR A 117 18.76 -2.23 14.84
CA TYR A 117 19.19 -1.98 13.46
C TYR A 117 20.16 -0.78 13.44
N GLU A 118 21.22 -0.86 12.64
CA GLU A 118 22.02 0.31 12.31
C GLU A 118 21.14 1.30 11.53
N THR A 119 20.68 2.35 12.22
CA THR A 119 19.96 3.44 11.59
C THR A 119 20.95 4.45 11.05
N ASN A 120 20.99 4.64 9.73
CA ASN A 120 21.58 5.85 9.13
C ASN A 120 20.70 7.10 9.37
N PHE A 121 19.83 7.06 10.39
CA PHE A 121 18.97 8.17 10.75
C PHE A 121 19.83 9.26 11.37
N VAL A 122 20.30 10.16 10.52
CA VAL A 122 20.80 11.45 10.96
C VAL A 122 19.58 12.32 11.15
N ALA A 123 19.25 12.67 12.39
CA ALA A 123 18.32 13.75 12.68
C ALA A 123 18.84 15.02 12.02
N LYS A 124 18.46 15.25 10.76
CA LYS A 124 18.78 16.48 10.05
C LYS A 124 17.86 17.55 10.61
N GLU A 125 18.39 18.75 10.81
CA GLU A 125 17.54 19.92 11.01
C GLU A 125 16.48 19.95 9.91
N SER A 126 15.23 20.17 10.32
CA SER A 126 14.11 20.26 9.40
C SER A 126 14.41 21.31 8.33
N PRO A 127 14.64 20.93 7.06
CA PRO A 127 14.91 21.92 6.03
C PRO A 127 13.71 22.86 5.90
N PRO A 128 13.93 24.14 5.54
CA PRO A 128 12.86 25.07 5.25
C PRO A 128 11.82 24.46 4.30
N LEU A 129 10.54 24.82 4.47
CA LEU A 129 9.47 24.32 3.59
C LEU A 129 9.76 24.62 2.10
N THR A 130 10.42 25.74 1.82
CA THR A 130 10.89 26.09 0.47
C THR A 130 11.85 25.05 -0.08
N ASP A 131 12.79 24.56 0.72
CA ASP A 131 13.77 23.57 0.30
C ASP A 131 13.11 22.20 0.14
N VAL A 132 12.12 21.87 0.99
CA VAL A 132 11.31 20.67 0.77
C VAL A 132 10.62 20.73 -0.59
N ILE A 133 9.93 21.83 -0.90
CA ILE A 133 9.21 22.01 -2.18
C ILE A 133 10.19 21.96 -3.36
N LEU A 134 11.34 22.63 -3.27
CA LEU A 134 12.36 22.59 -4.32
C LEU A 134 12.90 21.16 -4.53
N ASN A 135 13.12 20.40 -3.44
CA ASN A 135 13.66 19.04 -3.49
C ASN A 135 12.65 18.00 -4.00
N ILE A 136 11.38 18.36 -4.18
CA ILE A 136 10.39 17.53 -4.90
C ILE A 136 10.78 17.39 -6.39
N PHE A 137 11.40 18.43 -6.97
CA PHE A 137 11.74 18.45 -8.38
C PHE A 137 13.19 17.98 -8.61
N PRO A 138 13.42 16.86 -9.34
CA PRO A 138 14.77 16.41 -9.62
C PRO A 138 15.51 17.36 -10.55
N LYS A 139 16.78 17.64 -10.24
CA LYS A 139 17.72 18.23 -11.21
C LYS A 139 18.16 17.22 -12.26
N ASN A 140 18.23 15.93 -11.89
CA ASN A 140 18.58 14.82 -12.77
C ASN A 140 17.74 13.58 -12.39
N PRO A 141 16.83 13.12 -13.26
CA PRO A 141 15.96 11.98 -12.95
C PRO A 141 16.73 10.66 -12.84
N PHE A 142 17.84 10.49 -13.57
CA PHE A 142 18.67 9.28 -13.48
C PHE A 142 19.42 9.19 -12.16
N ALA A 143 19.94 10.32 -11.67
CA ALA A 143 20.53 10.39 -10.34
C ALA A 143 19.49 10.09 -9.26
N ALA A 144 18.29 10.67 -9.37
CA ALA A 144 17.18 10.40 -8.45
C ALA A 144 16.81 8.91 -8.40
N MET A 145 16.78 8.23 -9.56
CA MET A 145 16.52 6.79 -9.63
C MET A 145 17.67 5.96 -9.04
N ALA A 146 18.93 6.35 -9.28
CA ALA A 146 20.10 5.64 -8.77
C ALA A 146 20.25 5.79 -7.24
N GLU A 147 19.95 6.96 -6.71
CA GLU A 147 20.02 7.28 -5.27
C GLU A 147 18.75 6.86 -4.51
N GLY A 148 17.67 6.53 -5.22
CA GLY A 148 16.38 6.18 -4.61
C GLY A 148 15.64 7.38 -3.99
N ASN A 149 15.81 8.58 -4.56
CA ASN A 149 15.07 9.78 -4.18
C ASN A 149 13.62 9.67 -4.69
N MET A 150 12.80 8.88 -4.00
CA MET A 150 11.50 8.43 -4.51
C MET A 150 10.54 9.55 -4.86
N LEU A 151 10.43 10.61 -4.05
CA LEU A 151 9.55 11.73 -4.36
C LEU A 151 9.91 12.40 -5.71
N GLN A 152 11.21 12.51 -6.00
CA GLN A 152 11.69 13.03 -7.28
C GLN A 152 11.41 12.09 -8.44
N VAL A 153 11.58 10.78 -8.24
CA VAL A 153 11.22 9.75 -9.23
C VAL A 153 9.73 9.82 -9.55
N ILE A 154 8.87 9.97 -8.54
CA ILE A 154 7.42 10.11 -8.69
C ILE A 154 7.08 11.34 -9.54
N VAL A 155 7.64 12.50 -9.21
CA VAL A 155 7.37 13.75 -9.93
C VAL A 155 7.82 13.66 -11.37
N PHE A 156 9.03 13.13 -11.62
CA PHE A 156 9.50 12.89 -12.98
C PHE A 156 8.59 11.93 -13.74
N ALA A 157 8.20 10.80 -13.15
CA ALA A 157 7.33 9.81 -13.79
C ALA A 157 5.97 10.39 -14.18
N ILE A 158 5.38 11.20 -13.29
CA ILE A 158 4.10 11.90 -13.55
C ILE A 158 4.26 12.91 -14.69
N LEU A 159 5.27 13.78 -14.64
CA LEU A 159 5.50 14.79 -15.68
C LEU A 159 5.81 14.14 -17.04
N PHE A 160 6.64 13.09 -17.04
CA PHE A 160 7.00 12.35 -18.24
C PHE A 160 5.78 11.66 -18.86
N GLY A 161 4.98 10.95 -18.05
CA GLY A 161 3.79 10.27 -18.56
C GLY A 161 2.71 11.24 -19.04
N LEU A 162 2.52 12.39 -18.37
CA LEU A 162 1.66 13.47 -18.86
C LEU A 162 2.14 14.04 -20.21
N ALA A 163 3.45 14.26 -20.36
CA ALA A 163 4.04 14.73 -21.61
C ALA A 163 3.91 13.69 -22.73
N ALA A 164 4.10 12.41 -22.42
CA ALA A 164 3.91 11.30 -23.36
C ALA A 164 2.46 11.22 -23.84
N THR A 165 1.49 11.37 -22.94
CA THR A 165 0.07 11.47 -23.30
C THR A 165 -0.20 12.65 -24.25
N LEU A 166 0.40 13.81 -23.97
CA LEU A 166 0.21 15.05 -24.73
C LEU A 166 0.80 15.03 -26.14
N VAL A 167 1.92 14.34 -26.37
CA VAL A 167 2.66 14.40 -27.64
C VAL A 167 2.03 13.54 -28.76
N GLY A 168 1.01 12.74 -28.45
CA GLY A 168 0.23 11.98 -29.43
C GLY A 168 0.92 10.67 -29.88
N PRO A 169 1.05 10.37 -31.19
CA PRO A 169 1.52 9.06 -31.68
C PRO A 169 2.87 8.59 -31.13
N PRO A 170 3.92 9.44 -31.02
CA PRO A 170 5.19 9.03 -30.43
C PRO A 170 5.04 8.60 -28.97
N GLY A 171 4.29 9.36 -28.17
CA GLY A 171 4.08 9.05 -26.76
C GLY A 171 3.23 7.81 -26.53
N ARG A 172 2.24 7.53 -27.38
CA ARG A 172 1.50 6.25 -27.35
C ARG A 172 2.40 5.03 -27.49
N ARG A 173 3.45 5.09 -28.34
CA ARG A 173 4.43 4.00 -28.48
C ARG A 173 5.27 3.83 -27.22
N VAL A 174 5.68 4.93 -26.59
CA VAL A 174 6.44 4.91 -25.34
C VAL A 174 5.59 4.37 -24.18
N ILE A 175 4.32 4.77 -24.09
CA ILE A 175 3.38 4.28 -23.08
C ILE A 175 3.11 2.78 -23.29
N ALA A 176 2.95 2.30 -24.53
CA ALA A 176 2.79 0.88 -24.82
C ALA A 176 4.02 0.08 -24.34
N LEU A 177 5.23 0.55 -24.65
CA LEU A 177 6.46 -0.05 -24.13
C LEU A 177 6.52 -0.01 -22.60
N ALA A 178 6.11 1.09 -21.97
CA ALA A 178 6.07 1.21 -20.52
C ALA A 178 5.11 0.19 -19.89
N ASN A 179 3.95 -0.06 -20.50
CA ASN A 179 3.01 -1.10 -20.07
C ASN A 179 3.63 -2.50 -20.19
N ASP A 180 4.25 -2.82 -21.33
CA ASP A 180 4.91 -4.11 -21.53
C ASP A 180 6.03 -4.35 -20.50
N LEU A 181 6.86 -3.32 -20.24
CA LEU A 181 7.89 -3.37 -19.21
C LEU A 181 7.29 -3.48 -17.81
N ASN A 182 6.19 -2.79 -17.53
CA ASN A 182 5.49 -2.89 -16.26
C ASN A 182 4.99 -4.32 -16.02
N ASP A 183 4.41 -4.97 -17.03
CA ASP A 183 3.96 -6.37 -16.95
C ASP A 183 5.13 -7.33 -16.69
N ILE A 184 6.29 -7.09 -17.30
CA ILE A 184 7.52 -7.86 -17.02
C ILE A 184 7.96 -7.66 -15.56
N VAL A 185 7.99 -6.42 -15.06
CA VAL A 185 8.34 -6.14 -13.65
C VAL A 185 7.33 -6.78 -12.70
N MET A 186 6.03 -6.73 -13.01
CA MET A 186 4.99 -7.43 -12.24
C MET A 186 5.19 -8.95 -12.24
N LYS A 187 5.67 -9.53 -13.35
CA LYS A 187 6.04 -10.94 -13.38
C LYS A 187 7.23 -11.24 -12.46
N LEU A 188 8.22 -10.36 -12.40
CA LEU A 188 9.34 -10.45 -11.46
C LEU A 188 8.87 -10.36 -10.00
N VAL A 189 7.93 -9.45 -9.68
CA VAL A 189 7.27 -9.39 -8.36
C VAL A 189 6.70 -10.76 -8.00
N MET A 190 5.93 -11.37 -8.89
CA MET A 190 5.30 -12.67 -8.65
C MET A 190 6.30 -13.81 -8.44
N LEU A 191 7.42 -13.80 -9.19
CA LEU A 191 8.50 -14.78 -9.01
C LEU A 191 9.17 -14.60 -7.64
N LEU A 192 9.45 -13.36 -7.23
CA LEU A 192 10.05 -13.07 -5.94
C LEU A 192 9.14 -13.42 -4.77
N LEU A 193 7.82 -13.21 -4.92
CA LEU A 193 6.85 -13.64 -3.92
C LEU A 193 6.84 -15.17 -3.71
N MET A 194 7.23 -15.98 -4.71
CA MET A 194 7.37 -17.42 -4.50
C MET A 194 8.45 -17.78 -3.47
N ALA A 195 9.46 -16.91 -3.30
CA ALA A 195 10.50 -17.05 -2.27
C ALA A 195 10.08 -16.47 -0.91
N ALA A 196 8.97 -15.73 -0.84
CA ALA A 196 8.50 -15.09 0.39
C ALA A 196 8.36 -16.05 1.59
N PRO A 197 7.82 -17.29 1.47
CA PRO A 197 7.72 -18.19 2.61
C PRO A 197 9.03 -18.40 3.37
N PHE A 198 10.16 -18.46 2.65
CA PHE A 198 11.49 -18.64 3.24
C PHE A 198 12.04 -17.35 3.84
N GLY A 199 11.89 -16.23 3.13
CA GLY A 199 12.30 -14.92 3.63
C GLY A 199 11.54 -14.53 4.91
N VAL A 200 10.22 -14.75 4.92
CA VAL A 200 9.36 -14.51 6.08
C VAL A 200 9.72 -15.40 7.24
N PHE A 201 9.91 -16.70 6.99
CA PHE A 201 10.34 -17.63 8.03
C PHE A 201 11.61 -17.11 8.72
N ALA A 202 12.64 -16.74 7.93
CA ALA A 202 13.91 -16.26 8.47
C ALA A 202 13.76 -14.94 9.26
N LEU A 203 13.02 -13.97 8.72
CA LEU A 203 12.80 -12.66 9.36
C LEU A 203 12.01 -12.78 10.67
N VAL A 204 10.93 -13.55 10.66
CA VAL A 204 10.10 -13.80 11.85
C VAL A 204 10.88 -14.62 12.87
N ALA A 205 11.57 -15.69 12.46
CA ALA A 205 12.37 -16.51 13.36
C ALA A 205 13.46 -15.70 14.06
N ARG A 206 14.20 -14.86 13.31
CA ARG A 206 15.22 -13.97 13.90
C ARG A 206 14.62 -13.00 14.91
N THR A 207 13.51 -12.36 14.57
CA THR A 207 12.86 -11.36 15.42
C THR A 207 12.43 -12.00 16.74
N PHE A 208 11.73 -13.14 16.66
CA PHE A 208 11.23 -13.83 17.86
C PHE A 208 12.35 -14.50 18.65
N ALA A 209 13.45 -14.92 18.01
CA ALA A 209 14.63 -15.43 18.71
C ALA A 209 15.32 -14.38 19.58
N LYS A 210 15.36 -13.12 19.14
CA LYS A 210 15.96 -12.00 19.88
C LYS A 210 15.00 -11.39 20.90
N GLU A 211 13.82 -10.99 20.44
CA GLU A 211 12.87 -10.20 21.23
C GLU A 211 11.96 -11.07 22.13
N GLY A 212 11.74 -12.33 21.76
CA GLY A 212 10.87 -13.23 22.51
C GLY A 212 9.41 -12.80 22.53
N PHE A 213 8.76 -12.93 23.68
CA PHE A 213 7.32 -12.71 23.82
C PHE A 213 6.89 -11.24 23.75
N SER A 214 7.78 -10.28 24.04
CA SER A 214 7.47 -8.84 23.94
C SER A 214 7.15 -8.43 22.50
N ALA A 215 7.83 -9.03 21.51
CA ALA A 215 7.55 -8.79 20.10
C ALA A 215 6.14 -9.21 19.69
N ILE A 216 5.58 -10.28 20.28
CA ILE A 216 4.21 -10.71 20.02
C ILE A 216 3.21 -9.63 20.42
N LEU A 217 3.41 -9.04 21.60
CA LEU A 217 2.50 -8.01 22.11
C LEU A 217 2.53 -6.78 21.21
N ALA A 218 3.72 -6.27 20.89
CA ALA A 218 3.87 -5.09 20.02
C ALA A 218 3.35 -5.35 18.59
N LEU A 219 3.63 -6.52 18.01
CA LEU A 219 3.09 -6.91 16.70
C LEU A 219 1.56 -7.07 16.72
N SER A 220 1.01 -7.57 17.83
CA SER A 220 -0.44 -7.66 18.01
C SER A 220 -1.07 -6.27 18.12
N GLN A 221 -0.47 -5.36 18.88
CA GLN A 221 -0.91 -3.96 18.96
C GLN A 221 -0.89 -3.29 17.59
N TYR A 222 0.22 -3.44 16.83
CA TYR A 222 0.31 -2.99 15.45
C TYR A 222 -0.81 -3.58 14.58
N PHE A 223 -0.98 -4.91 14.61
CA PHE A 223 -1.97 -5.63 13.81
C PHE A 223 -3.40 -5.12 14.08
N PHE A 224 -3.81 -5.07 15.35
CA PHE A 224 -5.15 -4.61 15.71
C PHE A 224 -5.33 -3.11 15.45
N LEU A 225 -4.29 -2.30 15.59
CA LEU A 225 -4.38 -0.88 15.28
C LEU A 225 -4.57 -0.63 13.77
N VAL A 226 -3.87 -1.37 12.90
CA VAL A 226 -4.11 -1.31 11.46
C VAL A 226 -5.54 -1.74 11.14
N LEU A 227 -6.04 -2.84 11.71
CA LEU A 227 -7.43 -3.27 11.51
C LEU A 227 -8.43 -2.22 11.99
N ALA A 228 -8.18 -1.58 13.14
CA ALA A 228 -9.02 -0.52 13.66
C ALA A 228 -9.01 0.71 12.73
N ALA A 229 -7.85 1.15 12.27
CA ALA A 229 -7.72 2.25 11.32
C ALA A 229 -8.43 1.95 9.99
N LEU A 230 -8.27 0.73 9.46
CA LEU A 230 -8.98 0.25 8.28
C LEU A 230 -10.50 0.25 8.50
N ALA A 231 -10.99 -0.22 9.65
CA ALA A 231 -12.41 -0.21 9.97
C ALA A 231 -12.96 1.22 10.12
N ILE A 232 -12.23 2.11 10.79
CA ILE A 232 -12.59 3.52 10.94
C ILE A 232 -12.69 4.17 9.55
N HIS A 233 -11.69 4.00 8.69
CA HIS A 233 -11.75 4.55 7.35
C HIS A 233 -12.90 3.94 6.53
N ALA A 234 -13.01 2.60 6.57
CA ALA A 234 -13.97 1.85 5.78
C ALA A 234 -15.41 2.17 6.15
N PHE A 235 -15.75 2.37 7.43
CA PHE A 235 -17.14 2.56 7.90
C PHE A 235 -17.47 4.01 8.28
N VAL A 236 -16.50 4.76 8.81
CA VAL A 236 -16.71 6.14 9.27
C VAL A 236 -16.33 7.12 8.17
N ALA A 237 -15.08 7.09 7.67
CA ALA A 237 -14.63 8.07 6.69
C ALA A 237 -15.38 7.93 5.36
N TYR A 238 -15.39 6.73 4.77
CA TYR A 238 -16.19 6.48 3.56
C TYR A 238 -17.68 6.66 3.80
N GLY A 239 -18.21 6.21 4.95
CA GLY A 239 -19.62 6.37 5.29
C GLY A 239 -20.04 7.84 5.34
N LEU A 240 -19.22 8.70 5.97
CA LEU A 240 -19.45 10.13 6.06
C LEU A 240 -19.30 10.82 4.71
N ILE A 241 -18.22 10.55 3.97
CA ILE A 241 -17.99 11.12 2.63
C ILE A 241 -19.16 10.72 1.71
N PHE A 242 -19.50 9.44 1.66
CA PHE A 242 -20.62 8.94 0.89
C PHE A 242 -21.93 9.62 1.28
N LYS A 243 -22.26 9.72 2.57
CA LYS A 243 -23.50 10.34 3.03
C LYS A 243 -23.58 11.82 2.67
N THR A 244 -22.48 12.55 2.85
CA THR A 244 -22.40 14.00 2.58
C THR A 244 -22.55 14.31 1.10
N PHE A 245 -21.88 13.57 0.22
CA PHE A 245 -21.90 13.86 -1.22
C PHE A 245 -23.08 13.24 -1.97
N THR A 246 -23.71 12.19 -1.44
CA THR A 246 -24.80 11.49 -2.13
C THR A 246 -26.16 11.62 -1.46
N GLY A 247 -26.21 11.90 -0.15
CA GLY A 247 -27.44 11.83 0.65
C GLY A 247 -28.02 10.42 0.84
N LEU A 248 -27.41 9.38 0.26
CA LEU A 248 -27.94 8.01 0.23
C LEU A 248 -27.82 7.29 1.58
N SER A 249 -28.43 6.10 1.67
CA SER A 249 -28.34 5.24 2.85
C SER A 249 -27.01 4.50 2.91
N VAL A 250 -26.17 4.82 3.89
CA VAL A 250 -24.89 4.13 4.16
C VAL A 250 -25.11 2.65 4.48
N LYS A 251 -26.22 2.30 5.15
CA LYS A 251 -26.56 0.91 5.47
C LYS A 251 -26.84 0.08 4.20
N GLN A 252 -27.45 0.69 3.19
CA GLN A 252 -27.74 0.04 1.92
C GLN A 252 -26.45 -0.15 1.10
N LEU A 253 -25.57 0.85 1.09
CA LEU A 253 -24.24 0.77 0.46
C LEU A 253 -23.46 -0.49 0.91
N TYR A 254 -23.24 -0.67 2.23
CA TYR A 254 -22.46 -1.82 2.71
C TYR A 254 -23.18 -3.15 2.53
N ARG A 255 -24.53 -3.16 2.53
CA ARG A 255 -25.29 -4.38 2.21
C ARG A 255 -25.01 -4.81 0.77
N ASN A 256 -25.00 -3.87 -0.15
CA ASN A 256 -24.76 -4.13 -1.56
C ASN A 256 -23.30 -4.52 -1.82
N LEU A 257 -22.34 -3.94 -1.09
CA LEU A 257 -20.90 -4.23 -1.24
C LEU A 257 -20.40 -5.54 -0.62
N ARG A 258 -21.18 -6.20 0.24
CA ARG A 258 -20.73 -7.36 1.02
C ARG A 258 -20.06 -8.45 0.18
N LYS A 259 -20.61 -8.78 -0.99
CA LYS A 259 -20.05 -9.82 -1.87
C LYS A 259 -18.68 -9.45 -2.43
N VAL A 260 -18.54 -8.20 -2.90
CA VAL A 260 -17.28 -7.65 -3.42
C VAL A 260 -16.22 -7.61 -2.32
N GLN A 261 -16.58 -7.12 -1.13
CA GLN A 261 -15.66 -7.03 0.01
C GLN A 261 -15.14 -8.40 0.46
N ILE A 262 -16.02 -9.41 0.55
CA ILE A 262 -15.60 -10.78 0.91
C ILE A 262 -14.69 -11.38 -0.16
N PHE A 263 -15.02 -11.16 -1.44
CA PHE A 263 -14.19 -11.66 -2.53
C PHE A 263 -12.80 -10.99 -2.51
N ALA A 264 -12.74 -9.66 -2.40
CA ALA A 264 -11.51 -8.89 -2.29
C ALA A 264 -10.67 -9.29 -1.08
N PHE A 265 -11.30 -9.50 0.07
CA PHE A 265 -10.63 -10.03 1.26
C PHE A 265 -10.00 -11.39 0.97
N SER A 266 -10.75 -12.30 0.33
CA SER A 266 -10.26 -13.65 0.04
C SER A 266 -9.11 -13.71 -0.97
N THR A 267 -9.13 -12.83 -1.98
CA THR A 267 -8.14 -12.83 -3.06
C THR A 267 -6.91 -11.97 -2.74
N ALA A 268 -7.08 -10.95 -1.89
CA ALA A 268 -6.11 -9.88 -1.66
C ALA A 268 -5.61 -9.22 -2.96
N SER A 269 -6.48 -9.10 -3.96
CA SER A 269 -6.19 -8.43 -5.22
C SER A 269 -7.36 -7.58 -5.69
N SER A 270 -7.15 -6.26 -5.76
CA SER A 270 -8.10 -5.32 -6.37
C SER A 270 -8.33 -5.66 -7.84
N ASN A 271 -7.27 -6.00 -8.59
CA ASN A 271 -7.37 -6.34 -10.01
C ASN A 271 -8.27 -7.56 -10.24
N ALA A 272 -8.16 -8.60 -9.39
CA ALA A 272 -9.02 -9.78 -9.48
C ALA A 272 -10.49 -9.46 -9.21
N THR A 273 -10.78 -8.35 -8.52
CA THR A 273 -12.15 -7.96 -8.14
C THR A 273 -12.83 -7.05 -9.14
N ILE A 274 -12.13 -6.57 -10.17
CA ILE A 274 -12.70 -5.62 -11.15
C ILE A 274 -14.01 -6.15 -11.76
N PRO A 275 -14.11 -7.40 -12.28
CA PRO A 275 -15.34 -7.86 -12.91
C PRO A 275 -16.54 -7.90 -11.96
N ILE A 276 -16.35 -8.41 -10.74
CA ILE A 276 -17.42 -8.49 -9.74
C ILE A 276 -17.80 -7.11 -9.19
N ASN A 277 -16.83 -6.18 -9.09
CA ASN A 277 -17.10 -4.83 -8.62
C ASN A 277 -17.83 -4.00 -9.68
N LEU A 278 -17.52 -4.17 -10.96
CA LEU A 278 -18.27 -3.58 -12.08
C LEU A 278 -19.72 -4.08 -12.10
N GLU A 279 -19.93 -5.40 -12.05
CA GLU A 279 -21.27 -5.99 -12.02
C GLU A 279 -22.08 -5.48 -10.81
N ASN A 280 -21.44 -5.38 -9.64
CA ASN A 280 -22.06 -4.84 -8.44
C ASN A 280 -22.38 -3.34 -8.56
N ALA A 281 -21.47 -2.56 -9.12
CA ALA A 281 -21.67 -1.13 -9.35
C ALA A 281 -22.90 -0.87 -10.22
N GLU A 282 -23.04 -1.62 -11.32
CA GLU A 282 -24.12 -1.47 -12.28
C GLU A 282 -25.45 -2.01 -11.75
N HIS A 283 -25.48 -3.22 -11.20
CA HIS A 283 -26.73 -3.92 -10.91
C HIS A 283 -27.20 -3.84 -9.44
N ARG A 284 -26.36 -3.33 -8.54
CA ARG A 284 -26.69 -3.17 -7.11
C ARG A 284 -26.44 -1.76 -6.58
N LEU A 285 -25.50 -1.01 -7.14
CA LEU A 285 -25.26 0.36 -6.70
C LEU A 285 -25.88 1.41 -7.63
N GLY A 286 -26.43 1.02 -8.77
CA GLY A 286 -27.12 1.95 -9.69
C GLY A 286 -26.18 2.88 -10.45
N VAL A 287 -24.89 2.54 -10.55
CA VAL A 287 -23.93 3.32 -11.34
C VAL A 287 -24.04 2.91 -12.80
N LYS A 288 -24.32 3.85 -13.72
CA LYS A 288 -24.39 3.48 -15.14
C LYS A 288 -23.02 3.09 -15.71
N PRO A 289 -22.97 2.23 -16.75
CA PRO A 289 -21.73 1.73 -17.34
C PRO A 289 -20.75 2.83 -17.77
N ALA A 290 -21.26 3.97 -18.23
CA ALA A 290 -20.46 5.13 -18.65
C ALA A 290 -19.52 5.66 -17.54
N VAL A 291 -19.88 5.48 -16.26
CA VAL A 291 -19.05 5.85 -15.11
C VAL A 291 -18.37 4.63 -14.50
N ALA A 292 -19.07 3.50 -14.36
CA ALA A 292 -18.54 2.30 -13.72
C ALA A 292 -17.30 1.74 -14.44
N SER A 293 -17.38 1.59 -15.78
CA SER A 293 -16.32 1.04 -16.62
C SER A 293 -15.02 1.84 -16.60
N PHE A 294 -15.10 3.11 -16.20
CA PHE A 294 -13.96 3.98 -16.04
C PHE A 294 -13.45 4.03 -14.59
N THR A 295 -14.33 4.33 -13.65
CA THR A 295 -13.95 4.61 -12.26
C THR A 295 -13.43 3.37 -11.53
N ILE A 296 -14.05 2.20 -11.70
CA ILE A 296 -13.66 0.98 -11.00
C ILE A 296 -12.26 0.48 -11.44
N PRO A 297 -11.95 0.34 -12.75
CA PRO A 297 -10.61 -0.08 -13.16
C PRO A 297 -9.53 0.95 -12.82
N LEU A 298 -9.84 2.25 -12.90
CA LEU A 298 -8.92 3.30 -12.49
C LEU A 298 -8.62 3.20 -10.98
N GLY A 299 -9.66 3.05 -10.16
CA GLY A 299 -9.56 2.90 -8.71
C GLY A 299 -8.67 1.73 -8.30
N ALA A 300 -8.79 0.58 -8.96
CA ALA A 300 -7.94 -0.59 -8.68
C ALA A 300 -6.42 -0.33 -8.78
N THR A 301 -6.00 0.77 -9.43
CA THR A 301 -4.59 1.16 -9.58
C THR A 301 -4.20 2.44 -8.83
N ILE A 302 -5.15 3.32 -8.52
CA ILE A 302 -4.88 4.64 -7.91
C ILE A 302 -5.35 4.69 -6.45
N ASN A 303 -6.49 4.05 -6.17
CA ASN A 303 -7.18 4.12 -4.90
C ASN A 303 -6.67 3.04 -3.93
N MET A 304 -5.57 3.34 -3.28
CA MET A 304 -4.92 2.42 -2.35
C MET A 304 -4.97 2.88 -0.90
N ASP A 305 -6.13 3.38 -0.47
CA ASP A 305 -6.40 3.90 0.88
C ASP A 305 -5.97 2.93 2.00
N GLY A 306 -6.34 1.65 1.87
CA GLY A 306 -5.95 0.61 2.82
C GLY A 306 -4.43 0.38 2.86
N THR A 307 -3.76 0.47 1.71
CA THR A 307 -2.29 0.40 1.63
C THR A 307 -1.66 1.59 2.34
N ALA A 308 -2.17 2.81 2.09
CA ALA A 308 -1.70 4.03 2.72
C ALA A 308 -1.91 4.01 4.24
N ILE A 309 -3.02 3.46 4.73
CA ILE A 309 -3.26 3.24 6.17
C ILE A 309 -2.17 2.36 6.77
N MET A 310 -1.88 1.21 6.16
CA MET A 310 -0.82 0.34 6.66
C MET A 310 0.53 1.06 6.65
N GLN A 311 0.85 1.81 5.59
CA GLN A 311 2.11 2.54 5.50
C GLN A 311 2.25 3.59 6.60
N GLY A 312 1.17 4.33 6.91
CA GLY A 312 1.14 5.29 8.00
C GLY A 312 1.40 4.64 9.36
N VAL A 313 0.64 3.59 9.70
CA VAL A 313 0.81 2.89 10.99
C VAL A 313 2.18 2.22 11.09
N ALA A 314 2.64 1.54 10.02
CA ALA A 314 3.92 0.86 9.97
C ALA A 314 5.11 1.81 10.15
N THR A 315 5.05 2.99 9.53
CA THR A 315 6.09 4.01 9.66
C THR A 315 6.22 4.50 11.09
N VAL A 316 5.09 4.82 11.73
CA VAL A 316 5.08 5.25 13.13
C VAL A 316 5.53 4.12 14.07
N PHE A 317 5.05 2.89 13.83
CA PHE A 317 5.42 1.72 14.62
C PHE A 317 6.94 1.46 14.59
N ILE A 318 7.54 1.46 13.41
CA ILE A 318 8.98 1.20 13.25
C ILE A 318 9.82 2.35 13.82
N ALA A 319 9.43 3.61 13.63
CA ALA A 319 10.13 4.73 14.26
C ALA A 319 10.14 4.61 15.79
N GLN A 320 8.99 4.28 16.39
CA GLN A 320 8.88 4.07 17.84
C GLN A 320 9.74 2.89 18.31
N ALA A 321 9.72 1.77 17.58
CA ALA A 321 10.51 0.59 17.91
C ALA A 321 12.02 0.78 17.76
N LEU A 322 12.45 1.77 16.96
CA LEU A 322 13.85 2.18 16.81
C LEU A 322 14.22 3.34 17.76
N GLY A 323 13.27 3.90 18.52
CA GLY A 323 13.49 5.08 19.34
C GLY A 323 13.78 6.35 18.53
N VAL A 324 13.38 6.40 17.26
CA VAL A 324 13.62 7.51 16.35
C VAL A 324 12.41 8.46 16.32
N ASP A 325 12.66 9.75 16.46
CA ASP A 325 11.65 10.79 16.23
C ASP A 325 11.72 11.30 14.78
N ILE A 326 10.68 11.00 14.01
CA ILE A 326 10.53 11.45 12.61
C ILE A 326 10.09 12.94 12.56
N GLY A 327 9.48 13.44 13.62
CA GLY A 327 8.91 14.78 13.68
C GLY A 327 7.71 15.01 12.72
N LEU A 328 7.08 16.17 12.86
CA LEU A 328 5.92 16.55 12.05
C LEU A 328 6.23 16.59 10.55
N GLN A 329 7.42 17.10 10.19
CA GLN A 329 7.82 17.23 8.79
C GLN A 329 7.99 15.86 8.11
N GLY A 330 8.59 14.89 8.80
CA GLY A 330 8.71 13.55 8.24
C GLY A 330 7.35 12.86 8.11
N TYR A 331 6.41 13.07 9.04
CA TYR A 331 5.03 12.60 8.85
C TYR A 331 4.33 13.25 7.66
N LEU A 332 4.54 14.55 7.41
CA LEU A 332 4.01 15.20 6.20
C LEU A 332 4.62 14.61 4.92
N MET A 333 5.92 14.30 4.92
CA MET A 333 6.55 13.60 3.80
C MET A 333 5.96 12.20 3.60
N VAL A 334 5.67 11.46 4.68
CA VAL A 334 5.01 10.15 4.60
C VAL A 334 3.63 10.27 3.96
N VAL A 335 2.82 11.24 4.39
CA VAL A 335 1.50 11.50 3.79
C VAL A 335 1.65 11.81 2.30
N LEU A 336 2.52 12.75 1.93
CA LEU A 336 2.71 13.15 0.54
C LEU A 336 3.22 12.00 -0.33
N THR A 337 4.25 11.30 0.11
CA THR A 337 4.87 10.20 -0.64
C THR A 337 3.92 9.03 -0.78
N ALA A 338 3.24 8.60 0.29
CA ALA A 338 2.30 7.49 0.21
C ALA A 338 1.07 7.82 -0.65
N THR A 339 0.54 9.04 -0.54
CA THR A 339 -0.60 9.49 -1.35
C THR A 339 -0.23 9.63 -2.83
N LEU A 340 0.95 10.12 -3.19
CA LEU A 340 1.36 10.16 -4.59
C LEU A 340 1.75 8.77 -5.12
N ALA A 341 2.38 7.95 -4.29
CA ALA A 341 2.79 6.60 -4.66
C ALA A 341 1.60 5.64 -4.78
N SER A 342 0.44 5.96 -4.17
CA SER A 342 -0.79 5.20 -4.39
C SER A 342 -1.20 5.20 -5.85
N ILE A 343 -0.89 6.28 -6.59
CA ILE A 343 -1.02 6.34 -8.04
C ILE A 343 -0.08 5.30 -8.66
N GLY A 344 -0.63 4.40 -9.46
CA GLY A 344 0.20 3.38 -10.11
C GLY A 344 0.68 2.30 -9.14
N THR A 345 0.08 2.14 -7.97
CA THR A 345 0.30 0.90 -7.24
C THR A 345 -0.47 -0.22 -7.94
N ALA A 346 0.16 -1.36 -8.18
CA ALA A 346 -0.55 -2.49 -8.78
C ALA A 346 -1.47 -3.17 -7.76
N GLY A 347 -2.73 -3.41 -8.13
CA GLY A 347 -3.75 -4.05 -7.29
C GLY A 347 -3.58 -5.57 -7.12
N VAL A 348 -2.35 -6.03 -6.84
CA VAL A 348 -2.00 -7.45 -6.66
C VAL A 348 -1.35 -7.70 -5.28
N PRO A 349 -1.35 -8.94 -4.79
CA PRO A 349 -0.88 -9.25 -3.43
C PRO A 349 0.58 -8.84 -3.20
N GLY A 350 0.88 -8.34 -2.00
CA GLY A 350 2.25 -8.06 -1.54
C GLY A 350 2.91 -6.79 -2.09
N VAL A 351 2.30 -6.08 -3.05
CA VAL A 351 2.86 -4.82 -3.58
C VAL A 351 2.93 -3.73 -2.50
N GLY A 352 1.98 -3.70 -1.56
CA GLY A 352 1.97 -2.71 -0.48
C GLY A 352 3.25 -2.67 0.37
N LEU A 353 3.95 -3.80 0.52
CA LEU A 353 5.23 -3.88 1.24
C LEU A 353 6.42 -3.36 0.41
N ILE A 354 6.37 -3.56 -0.90
CA ILE A 354 7.33 -2.93 -1.83
C ILE A 354 7.16 -1.41 -1.74
N MET A 355 5.91 -0.94 -1.70
CA MET A 355 5.63 0.48 -1.56
C MET A 355 6.07 1.05 -0.21
N LEU A 356 5.97 0.26 0.87
CA LEU A 356 6.43 0.65 2.19
C LEU A 356 7.95 0.89 2.24
N ALA A 357 8.75 0.11 1.49
CA ALA A 357 10.19 0.31 1.39
C ALA A 357 10.56 1.72 0.94
N MET A 358 9.77 2.29 0.01
CA MET A 358 9.95 3.68 -0.41
C MET A 358 9.67 4.67 0.69
N VAL A 359 8.54 4.49 1.38
CA VAL A 359 8.13 5.39 2.46
C VAL A 359 9.22 5.41 3.53
N PHE A 360 9.77 4.24 3.89
CA PHE A 360 10.85 4.13 4.86
C PHE A 360 12.12 4.84 4.40
N GLN A 361 12.56 4.59 3.17
CA GLN A 361 13.73 5.25 2.60
C GLN A 361 13.58 6.77 2.59
N GLN A 362 12.38 7.28 2.27
CA GLN A 362 12.09 8.72 2.21
C GLN A 362 12.25 9.42 3.57
N VAL A 363 11.97 8.73 4.68
CA VAL A 363 12.13 9.28 6.04
C VAL A 363 13.36 8.71 6.78
N GLY A 364 14.27 8.04 6.07
CA GLY A 364 15.51 7.54 6.62
C GLY A 364 15.38 6.31 7.54
N LEU A 365 14.25 5.59 7.49
CA LEU A 365 14.07 4.35 8.23
C LEU A 365 14.71 3.15 7.49
N PRO A 366 15.28 2.17 8.21
CA PRO A 366 15.87 1.00 7.61
C PRO A 366 14.79 0.10 6.99
N VAL A 367 14.85 -0.12 5.67
CA VAL A 367 13.92 -1.00 4.95
C VAL A 367 13.94 -2.43 5.49
N ALA A 368 15.06 -2.88 6.06
CA ALA A 368 15.16 -4.19 6.73
C ALA A 368 14.19 -4.37 7.90
N ALA A 369 13.70 -3.27 8.50
CA ALA A 369 12.70 -3.32 9.56
C ALA A 369 11.30 -3.74 9.07
N ILE A 370 11.04 -3.71 7.76
CA ILE A 370 9.80 -4.28 7.17
C ILE A 370 9.67 -5.77 7.50
N GLY A 371 10.78 -6.48 7.70
CA GLY A 371 10.76 -7.90 8.05
C GLY A 371 10.02 -8.20 9.35
N VAL A 372 9.98 -7.26 10.29
CA VAL A 372 9.29 -7.39 11.59
C VAL A 372 7.78 -7.47 11.39
N ILE A 373 7.23 -6.60 10.55
CA ILE A 373 5.79 -6.51 10.29
C ILE A 373 5.33 -7.45 9.17
N TYR A 374 6.25 -7.95 8.33
CA TYR A 374 5.91 -8.81 7.20
C TYR A 374 5.11 -10.02 7.64
N GLY A 375 5.47 -10.64 8.77
CA GLY A 375 4.77 -11.81 9.31
C GLY A 375 3.26 -11.61 9.32
N VAL A 376 2.79 -10.55 9.99
CA VAL A 376 1.36 -10.27 10.14
C VAL A 376 0.73 -9.61 8.91
N ASP A 377 1.53 -9.11 7.96
CA ASP A 377 1.06 -8.34 6.81
C ASP A 377 0.11 -9.13 5.93
N ARG A 378 0.30 -10.44 5.78
CA ARG A 378 -0.54 -11.22 4.87
C ARG A 378 -2.04 -11.12 5.20
N LEU A 379 -2.38 -11.12 6.49
CA LEU A 379 -3.75 -10.96 6.97
C LEU A 379 -4.23 -9.51 6.79
N LEU A 380 -3.36 -8.54 7.04
CA LEU A 380 -3.65 -7.13 6.82
C LEU A 380 -3.90 -6.86 5.33
N ASP A 381 -3.16 -7.49 4.42
CA ASP A 381 -3.30 -7.35 2.97
C ASP A 381 -4.71 -7.67 2.48
N MET A 382 -5.32 -8.72 3.05
CA MET A 382 -6.70 -9.11 2.77
C MET A 382 -7.66 -7.98 3.18
N ALA A 383 -7.50 -7.45 4.39
CA ALA A 383 -8.33 -6.36 4.91
C ALA A 383 -8.15 -5.06 4.11
N ARG A 384 -6.91 -4.68 3.80
CA ARG A 384 -6.58 -3.50 2.97
C ARG A 384 -7.25 -3.58 1.61
N THR A 385 -7.16 -4.72 0.94
CA THR A 385 -7.78 -4.93 -0.36
C THR A 385 -9.29 -4.71 -0.29
N ALA A 386 -9.95 -5.24 0.73
CA ALA A 386 -11.39 -5.02 0.93
C ALA A 386 -11.75 -3.53 1.11
N VAL A 387 -10.90 -2.75 1.79
CA VAL A 387 -11.08 -1.30 1.94
C VAL A 387 -10.85 -0.55 0.63
N ASN A 388 -9.83 -0.93 -0.15
CA ASN A 388 -9.55 -0.30 -1.45
C ASN A 388 -10.75 -0.45 -2.41
N VAL A 389 -11.25 -1.67 -2.60
CA VAL A 389 -12.39 -1.93 -3.50
C VAL A 389 -13.70 -1.28 -3.02
N THR A 390 -13.82 -1.05 -1.71
CA THR A 390 -14.93 -0.29 -1.12
C THR A 390 -14.85 1.17 -1.53
N GLY A 391 -13.65 1.76 -1.49
CA GLY A 391 -13.43 3.12 -1.96
C GLY A 391 -13.73 3.27 -3.45
N ASP A 392 -13.37 2.28 -4.27
CA ASP A 392 -13.64 2.30 -5.71
C ASP A 392 -15.13 2.50 -5.96
N ALA A 393 -15.95 1.67 -5.33
CA ALA A 393 -17.40 1.72 -5.46
C ALA A 393 -18.03 2.97 -4.83
N VAL A 394 -17.51 3.45 -3.69
CA VAL A 394 -17.98 4.69 -3.05
C VAL A 394 -17.76 5.88 -3.99
N VAL A 395 -16.56 6.01 -4.55
CA VAL A 395 -16.23 7.09 -5.49
C VAL A 395 -17.03 6.97 -6.78
N SER A 396 -17.21 5.75 -7.32
CA SER A 396 -18.06 5.53 -8.49
C SER A 396 -19.48 6.06 -8.28
N VAL A 397 -20.10 5.79 -7.12
CA VAL A 397 -21.45 6.29 -6.82
C VAL A 397 -21.48 7.80 -6.65
N ILE A 398 -20.51 8.39 -5.95
CA ILE A 398 -20.42 9.85 -5.77
C ILE A 398 -20.30 10.55 -7.13
N VAL A 399 -19.37 10.08 -7.97
CA VAL A 399 -19.13 10.66 -9.29
C VAL A 399 -20.37 10.51 -10.16
N ALA A 400 -20.95 9.31 -10.23
CA ALA A 400 -22.15 9.03 -11.02
C ALA A 400 -23.32 9.91 -10.61
N LYS A 401 -23.60 10.04 -9.31
CA LYS A 401 -24.68 10.89 -8.81
C LYS A 401 -24.45 12.37 -9.13
N SER A 402 -23.19 12.83 -9.05
CA SER A 402 -22.83 14.21 -9.38
C SER A 402 -22.88 14.54 -10.88
N GLU A 403 -22.94 13.53 -11.75
CA GLU A 403 -22.96 13.66 -13.21
C GLU A 403 -24.31 13.21 -13.82
N GLY A 404 -25.32 12.88 -12.99
CA GLY A 404 -26.63 12.44 -13.48
C GLY A 404 -26.66 11.02 -14.04
N GLU A 405 -25.59 10.24 -13.82
CA GLU A 405 -25.41 8.88 -14.33
C GLU A 405 -25.70 7.81 -13.26
N PHE A 406 -26.70 8.08 -12.41
CA PHE A 406 -27.06 7.24 -11.26
C PHE A 406 -28.55 6.86 -11.29
N ASP A 407 -28.82 5.58 -11.04
CA ASP A 407 -30.15 4.99 -10.93
C ASP A 407 -30.48 4.71 -9.46
N GLN A 408 -31.42 5.51 -8.93
CA GLN A 408 -31.86 5.41 -7.53
C GLN A 408 -32.66 4.13 -7.25
N GLU A 409 -33.47 3.66 -8.20
CA GLU A 409 -34.32 2.49 -8.02
C GLU A 409 -33.48 1.22 -7.89
N VAL A 410 -32.40 1.12 -8.69
CA VAL A 410 -31.45 0.01 -8.59
C VAL A 410 -30.75 -0.02 -7.23
N PHE A 411 -30.37 1.15 -6.68
CA PHE A 411 -29.72 1.24 -5.38
C PHE A 411 -30.65 0.85 -4.22
N ASP A 412 -31.90 1.30 -4.26
CA ASP A 412 -32.90 1.07 -3.20
C ASP A 412 -33.53 -0.33 -3.26
N ALA A 413 -33.37 -1.05 -4.38
CA ALA A 413 -33.86 -2.42 -4.53
C ALA A 413 -33.30 -3.33 -3.41
N LYS A 414 -34.21 -3.99 -2.67
CA LYS A 414 -33.86 -5.01 -1.68
C LYS A 414 -33.55 -6.32 -2.42
N LYS A 415 -32.27 -6.59 -2.70
CA LYS A 415 -31.77 -7.80 -3.39
C LYS A 415 -30.89 -8.70 -2.52
#